data_AF-A0A9E2YK81-F1
#
_entry.id   AF-A0A9E2YK81-F1
#
_cell.length_a   1.000
_cell.length_b   1.000
_cell.length_c   1.000
_cell.angle_alpha   90.00
_cell.angle_beta   90.00
_cell.angle_gamma   90.00
#
_symmetry.space_group_name_H-M   'P 1'
#
loop_
_entity.id
_entity.type
_entity.pdbx_description
1 polymer ?
#
loop_
_entity_poly.entity_id
_entity_poly.type
_entity_poly.pdbx_seq_one_letter_code
_entity_poly.pdbx_strand_id
1 'polypeptide(L)'
;MALKRPLQPRTIGIIAVVALIAAYVSVIVVYSHTACGCPHQVTEAQPAADGTTVTIDLEELQSMKGALNANVTVAPGPGLLDPVTHGLTEDLTVAVHSAVTPTKRSWSKGVVPGVFPVPLTIAGDPSDWPFDRYHSGPITVDLVRGGAQVPERVAATFVDRVPGWRVEIPPPAKAGALEPYRITVHRSPSTAVFASVIVVVMIALAGIGLFVAIQTARNRRKFQPPMTTWYAAMLFAVMPLRNAFPDSPPIGSWIDVTVVLWVIVLLVIAMLLYINCWWRHLRPDNEQPAAPAVEPARS
;
A
#
# COMPACT_ATOMS: atom_id res chain seq x y z
N MET A 1 3.40 -3.43 -50.36
CA MET A 1 2.65 -3.97 -49.20
C MET A 1 3.56 -4.96 -48.49
N ALA A 2 4.29 -4.51 -47.46
CA ALA A 2 5.34 -5.32 -46.81
C ALA A 2 4.71 -6.35 -45.86
N LEU A 3 4.89 -7.63 -46.19
CA LEU A 3 4.43 -8.77 -45.40
C LEU A 3 5.26 -8.82 -44.09
N LYS A 4 4.65 -8.45 -42.95
CA LYS A 4 5.30 -8.61 -41.63
C LYS A 4 5.60 -10.09 -41.42
N ARG A 5 6.87 -10.48 -41.50
CA ARG A 5 7.33 -11.83 -41.13
C ARG A 5 6.92 -12.11 -39.67
N PRO A 6 6.30 -13.27 -39.38
CA PRO A 6 5.96 -13.62 -38.00
C PRO A 6 7.26 -13.69 -37.18
N LEU A 7 7.29 -12.99 -36.03
CA LEU A 7 8.44 -13.06 -35.12
C LEU A 7 8.70 -14.52 -34.75
N GLN A 8 9.95 -14.96 -34.88
CA GLN A 8 10.34 -16.32 -34.50
C GLN A 8 10.17 -16.50 -32.98
N PRO A 9 9.87 -17.73 -32.51
CA PRO A 9 9.62 -18.00 -31.09
C PRO A 9 10.79 -17.62 -30.18
N ARG A 10 12.03 -17.70 -30.68
CA ARG A 10 13.24 -17.25 -29.97
C ARG A 10 13.27 -15.73 -29.73
N THR A 11 12.90 -14.95 -30.74
CA THR A 11 12.77 -13.49 -30.64
C THR A 11 11.69 -13.08 -29.64
N ILE A 12 10.57 -13.81 -29.58
CA ILE A 12 9.49 -13.55 -28.60
C ILE A 12 9.99 -13.81 -27.17
N GLY A 13 10.72 -14.91 -26.95
CA GLY A 13 11.31 -15.22 -25.64
C GLY A 13 12.32 -14.16 -25.18
N ILE A 14 13.19 -13.70 -26.09
CA ILE A 14 14.18 -12.65 -25.79
C ILE A 14 13.47 -11.33 -25.46
N ILE A 15 12.46 -10.94 -26.24
CA ILE A 15 11.67 -9.72 -25.98
C ILE A 15 11.00 -9.78 -24.61
N ALA A 16 10.44 -10.93 -24.23
CA ALA A 16 9.81 -11.11 -22.92
C ALA A 16 10.82 -10.98 -21.76
N VAL A 17 12.01 -11.57 -21.90
CA VAL A 17 13.08 -11.46 -20.89
C VAL A 17 13.59 -10.02 -20.79
N VAL A 18 13.82 -9.36 -21.93
CA VAL A 18 14.26 -7.96 -21.94
C VAL A 18 13.19 -7.04 -21.34
N ALA A 19 11.91 -7.27 -21.64
CA ALA A 19 10.81 -6.53 -21.03
C ALA A 19 10.72 -6.76 -19.51
N LEU A 20 10.95 -7.99 -19.05
CA LEU A 20 11.00 -8.31 -17.62
C LEU A 20 12.18 -7.60 -16.92
N ILE A 21 13.37 -7.63 -17.51
CA ILE A 21 14.55 -6.95 -16.97
C ILE A 21 14.33 -5.44 -16.96
N ALA A 22 13.79 -4.88 -18.05
CA ALA A 22 13.48 -3.45 -18.13
C ALA A 22 12.45 -3.04 -17.07
N ALA A 23 11.39 -3.84 -16.87
CA ALA A 23 10.40 -3.62 -15.82
C ALA A 23 11.04 -3.69 -14.42
N TYR A 24 11.87 -4.70 -14.16
CA TYR A 24 12.59 -4.86 -12.89
C TYR A 24 13.51 -3.66 -12.58
N VAL A 25 14.34 -3.25 -13.55
CA VAL A 25 15.22 -2.08 -13.41
C VAL A 25 14.39 -0.80 -13.24
N SER A 26 13.28 -0.65 -13.98
CA SER A 26 12.39 0.51 -13.84
C SER A 26 11.79 0.61 -12.43
N VAL A 27 11.36 -0.52 -11.85
CA VAL A 27 10.85 -0.56 -10.47
C VAL A 27 11.93 -0.13 -9.47
N ILE A 28 13.18 -0.62 -9.62
CA ILE A 28 14.30 -0.24 -8.75
C ILE A 28 14.61 1.25 -8.87
N VAL A 29 14.68 1.77 -10.10
CA VAL A 29 14.99 3.19 -10.35
C VAL A 29 13.92 4.07 -9.73
N VAL A 30 12.64 3.79 -9.97
CA VAL A 30 11.53 4.55 -9.39
C VAL A 30 11.54 4.45 -7.86
N TYR A 31 11.82 3.27 -7.31
CA TYR A 31 11.97 3.09 -5.86
C TYR A 31 13.12 3.95 -5.32
N SER A 32 14.31 3.89 -5.92
CA SER A 32 15.47 4.66 -5.45
C SER A 32 15.28 6.18 -5.49
N HIS A 33 14.53 6.70 -6.47
CA HIS A 33 14.25 8.13 -6.58
C HIS A 33 13.12 8.62 -5.67
N THR A 34 12.27 7.71 -5.19
CA THR A 34 11.04 8.10 -4.48
C THR A 34 10.96 7.56 -3.05
N ALA A 35 11.85 6.65 -2.67
CA ALA A 35 11.73 5.81 -1.48
C ALA A 35 12.99 5.81 -0.61
N CYS A 36 13.63 6.96 -0.41
CA CYS A 36 14.26 7.15 0.89
C CYS A 36 13.12 7.30 1.89
N GLY A 37 12.61 6.19 2.43
CA GLY A 37 11.75 6.15 3.63
C GLY A 37 12.50 6.62 4.88
N CYS A 38 13.40 7.58 4.69
CA CYS A 38 14.14 8.26 5.72
C CYS A 38 13.17 9.19 6.43
N PRO A 39 13.21 9.25 7.77
CA PRO A 39 12.48 10.25 8.52
C PRO A 39 12.73 11.63 7.92
N HIS A 40 11.68 12.30 7.47
CA HIS A 40 11.78 13.65 6.95
C HIS A 40 11.01 14.60 7.86
N GLN A 41 11.66 15.69 8.24
CA GLN A 41 11.00 16.75 8.99
C GLN A 41 10.02 17.46 8.05
N VAL A 42 8.73 17.33 8.35
CA VAL A 42 7.65 17.92 7.56
C VAL A 42 7.46 19.39 7.93
N THR A 43 7.77 19.73 9.19
CA THR A 43 7.67 21.09 9.71
C THR A 43 8.85 21.35 10.64
N GLU A 44 9.46 22.53 10.54
CA GLU A 44 10.44 23.04 11.51
C GLU A 44 9.74 24.07 12.41
N ALA A 45 9.59 23.73 13.70
CA ALA A 45 8.95 24.63 14.66
C ALA A 45 9.98 25.50 15.38
N GLN A 46 9.65 26.77 15.59
CA GLN A 46 10.42 27.65 16.46
C GLN A 46 10.29 27.13 17.91
N PRO A 47 11.40 27.06 18.67
CA PRO A 47 11.33 26.77 20.10
C PRO A 47 10.43 27.76 20.84
N ALA A 48 9.80 27.31 21.93
CA ALA A 48 9.09 28.19 22.84
C ALA A 48 10.04 29.23 23.46
N ALA A 49 9.49 30.27 24.09
CA ALA A 49 10.28 31.39 24.61
C ALA A 49 11.37 30.98 25.63
N ASP A 50 11.18 29.82 26.28
CA ASP A 50 12.09 29.22 27.24
C ASP A 50 13.10 28.23 26.61
N GLY A 51 13.03 28.01 25.31
CA GLY A 51 13.83 27.03 24.57
C GLY A 51 13.24 25.62 24.54
N THR A 52 12.04 25.41 25.11
CA THR A 52 11.37 24.10 25.06
C THR A 52 10.92 23.78 23.63
N THR A 53 11.18 22.57 23.18
CA THR A 53 10.73 22.09 21.87
C THR A 53 9.86 20.85 22.02
N VAL A 54 8.79 20.78 21.22
CA VAL A 54 7.92 19.61 21.12
C VAL A 54 8.07 19.02 19.74
N THR A 55 8.42 17.75 19.68
CA THR A 55 8.53 16.97 18.44
C THR A 55 7.47 15.89 18.43
N ILE A 56 6.76 15.77 17.32
CA ILE A 56 5.71 14.78 17.08
C ILE A 56 6.19 13.88 15.94
N ASP A 57 6.59 12.67 16.29
CA ASP A 57 6.94 11.60 15.34
C ASP A 57 5.66 10.86 14.95
N LEU A 58 5.29 10.90 13.66
CA LEU A 58 4.13 10.18 13.13
C LEU A 58 4.57 8.77 12.75
N GLU A 59 4.06 7.75 13.43
CA GLU A 59 4.62 6.39 13.33
C GLU A 59 3.75 5.41 12.53
N GLU A 60 2.44 5.38 12.81
CA GLU A 60 1.57 4.35 12.26
C GLU A 60 0.19 4.89 11.92
N LEU A 61 -0.26 4.61 10.70
CA LEU A 61 -1.60 4.94 10.23
C LEU A 61 -2.53 3.73 10.29
N GLN A 62 -3.56 3.81 11.14
CA GLN A 62 -4.62 2.81 11.26
C GLN A 62 -5.86 3.28 10.50
N SER A 63 -5.84 3.15 9.18
CA SER A 63 -6.89 3.63 8.25
C SER A 63 -8.30 3.15 8.62
N MET A 64 -8.44 1.87 9.01
CA MET A 64 -9.73 1.27 9.41
C MET A 64 -10.29 1.81 10.72
N LYS A 65 -9.40 2.25 11.63
CA LYS A 65 -9.79 2.76 12.95
C LYS A 65 -9.90 4.29 12.95
N GLY A 66 -9.50 4.96 11.87
CA GLY A 66 -9.46 6.42 11.80
C GLY A 66 -8.48 7.02 12.80
N ALA A 67 -7.35 6.34 13.04
CA ALA A 67 -6.33 6.79 13.99
C ALA A 67 -4.93 6.86 13.35
N LEU A 68 -4.21 7.95 13.60
CA LEU A 68 -2.80 8.13 13.30
C LEU A 68 -2.04 8.16 14.63
N ASN A 69 -1.26 7.11 14.90
CA ASN A 69 -0.48 7.01 16.12
C ASN A 69 0.78 7.87 15.97
N ALA A 70 0.96 8.78 16.92
CA ALA A 70 2.12 9.65 16.98
C ALA A 70 2.80 9.53 18.33
N ASN A 71 4.12 9.60 18.36
CA ASN A 71 4.90 9.69 19.57
C ASN A 71 5.32 11.15 19.80
N VAL A 72 5.03 11.65 21.00
CA VAL A 72 5.36 13.03 21.37
C VAL A 72 6.58 13.01 22.27
N THR A 73 7.61 13.73 21.82
CA THR A 73 8.87 13.94 22.53
C THR A 73 8.96 15.41 22.92
N VAL A 74 9.22 15.66 24.19
CA VAL A 74 9.38 17.03 24.72
C VAL A 74 10.84 17.17 25.16
N ALA A 75 11.55 18.11 24.56
CA ALA A 75 12.88 18.50 25.02
C ALA A 75 12.75 19.83 25.76
N PRO A 76 12.79 19.81 27.11
CA PRO A 76 12.65 21.03 27.91
C PRO A 76 13.78 22.00 27.65
N GLY A 77 13.47 23.30 27.75
CA GLY A 77 14.49 24.35 27.68
C GLY A 77 15.52 24.24 28.82
N PRO A 78 16.73 24.80 28.64
CA PRO A 78 17.81 24.68 29.63
C PRO A 78 17.47 25.28 31.00
N GLY A 79 16.53 26.23 31.08
CA GLY A 79 16.06 26.78 32.36
C GLY A 79 15.10 25.86 33.14
N LEU A 80 14.52 24.85 32.46
CA LEU A 80 13.61 23.87 33.06
C LEU A 80 14.32 22.59 33.49
N LEU A 81 15.62 22.47 33.24
CA LEU A 81 16.42 21.30 33.57
C LEU A 81 17.43 21.64 34.66
N ASP A 82 17.51 20.77 35.65
CA ASP A 82 18.59 20.82 36.63
C ASP A 82 19.91 20.44 35.94
N PRO A 83 20.97 21.27 36.03
CA PRO A 83 22.23 21.04 35.33
C PRO A 83 23.00 19.79 35.80
N VAL A 84 22.68 19.26 36.99
CA VAL A 84 23.32 18.07 37.56
C VAL A 84 22.46 16.84 37.28
N THR A 85 21.19 16.89 37.70
CA THR A 85 20.31 15.70 37.63
C THR A 85 19.65 15.53 36.27
N HIS A 86 19.66 16.55 35.41
CA HIS A 86 18.94 16.62 34.13
C HIS A 86 17.43 16.40 34.27
N GLY A 87 16.90 16.37 35.49
CA GLY A 87 15.47 16.30 35.77
C GLY A 87 14.82 17.67 35.69
N LEU A 88 13.49 17.68 35.56
CA LEU A 88 12.73 18.93 35.53
C LEU A 88 12.86 19.73 36.84
N THR A 89 13.01 21.05 36.74
CA THR A 89 13.04 21.96 37.91
C THR A 89 11.65 22.23 38.49
N GLU A 90 10.60 22.05 37.68
CA GLU A 90 9.19 22.20 38.02
C GLU A 90 8.31 21.17 37.30
N ASP A 91 7.03 21.06 37.67
CA ASP A 91 6.10 20.15 36.99
C ASP A 91 5.88 20.60 35.54
N LEU A 92 5.86 19.67 34.60
CA LEU A 92 5.65 19.96 33.18
C LEU A 92 4.49 19.13 32.68
N THR A 93 3.53 19.77 32.02
CA THR A 93 2.43 19.06 31.37
C THR A 93 2.30 19.47 29.92
N VAL A 94 2.22 18.49 29.04
CA VAL A 94 1.91 18.68 27.62
C VAL A 94 0.52 18.15 27.33
N ALA A 95 -0.31 18.98 26.72
CA ALA A 95 -1.63 18.63 26.24
C ALA A 95 -1.66 18.74 24.72
N VAL A 96 -1.89 17.61 24.04
CA VAL A 96 -2.13 17.56 22.61
C VAL A 96 -3.63 17.50 22.40
N HIS A 97 -4.17 18.58 21.86
CA HIS A 97 -5.58 18.69 21.53
C HIS A 97 -5.78 18.24 20.09
N SER A 98 -6.37 17.06 19.93
CA SER A 98 -6.97 16.59 18.69
C SER A 98 -8.48 16.86 18.73
N ALA A 99 -9.10 17.06 17.58
CA ALA A 99 -10.51 17.43 17.44
C ALA A 99 -11.50 16.53 18.20
N VAL A 100 -11.14 15.26 18.47
CA VAL A 100 -12.02 14.27 19.09
C VAL A 100 -11.50 13.75 20.44
N THR A 101 -10.18 13.71 20.66
CA THR A 101 -9.61 13.16 21.90
C THR A 101 -8.40 13.96 22.36
N PRO A 102 -8.54 14.82 23.37
CA PRO A 102 -7.39 15.50 23.98
C PRO A 102 -6.58 14.49 24.79
N THR A 103 -5.26 14.46 24.57
CA THR A 103 -4.33 13.64 25.36
C THR A 103 -3.44 14.56 26.18
N LYS A 104 -3.37 14.32 27.49
CA LYS A 104 -2.55 15.10 28.42
C LYS A 104 -1.53 14.19 29.09
N ARG A 105 -0.28 14.62 29.16
CA ARG A 105 0.80 13.93 29.86
C ARG A 105 1.54 14.89 30.76
N SER A 106 1.63 14.55 32.05
CA SER A 106 2.31 15.34 33.07
C SER A 106 3.52 14.58 33.63
N TRP A 107 4.60 15.31 33.88
CA TRP A 107 5.79 14.87 34.59
C TRP A 107 6.00 15.77 35.80
N SER A 108 6.30 15.16 36.95
CA SER A 108 6.62 15.90 38.17
C SER A 108 8.06 16.40 38.17
N LYS A 109 8.32 17.41 39.01
CA LYS A 109 9.67 17.88 39.32
C LYS A 109 10.63 16.73 39.63
N GLY A 110 11.85 16.81 39.09
CA GLY A 110 12.93 15.84 39.25
C GLY A 110 12.88 14.67 38.27
N VAL A 111 11.83 14.55 37.45
CA VAL A 111 11.70 13.50 36.43
C VAL A 111 12.21 14.01 35.08
N VAL A 112 12.82 13.13 34.29
CA VAL A 112 13.17 13.40 32.89
C VAL A 112 11.96 13.09 32.00
N PRO A 113 11.49 14.02 31.16
CA PRO A 113 10.38 13.77 30.25
C PRO A 113 10.70 12.61 29.31
N GLY A 114 9.75 11.68 29.23
CA GLY A 114 9.82 10.53 28.32
C GLY A 114 8.92 10.73 27.11
N VAL A 115 9.07 9.85 26.12
CA VAL A 115 8.17 9.77 24.97
C VAL A 115 6.83 9.19 25.40
N PHE A 116 5.73 9.69 24.85
CA PHE A 116 4.41 9.09 25.06
C PHE A 116 3.58 9.04 23.77
N PRO A 117 2.80 7.98 23.55
CA PRO A 117 1.97 7.85 22.37
C PRO A 117 0.70 8.70 22.50
N VAL A 118 0.31 9.33 21.40
CA VAL A 118 -0.91 10.12 21.22
C VAL A 118 -1.65 9.61 19.98
N PRO A 119 -2.87 9.09 20.13
CA PRO A 119 -3.71 8.77 18.98
C PRO A 119 -4.30 10.07 18.41
N LEU A 120 -3.95 10.40 17.18
CA LEU A 120 -4.52 11.51 16.44
C LEU A 120 -5.70 11.01 15.61
N THR A 121 -6.84 11.68 15.70
CA THR A 121 -8.03 11.28 14.94
C THR A 121 -7.94 11.79 13.52
N ILE A 122 -8.25 10.91 12.58
CA ILE A 122 -8.20 11.20 11.14
C ILE A 122 -9.50 10.75 10.47
N ALA A 123 -9.83 11.44 9.39
CA ALA A 123 -10.98 11.14 8.55
C ALA A 123 -10.52 10.88 7.12
N GLY A 124 -11.12 9.89 6.48
CA GLY A 124 -10.87 9.49 5.10
C GLY A 124 -11.66 8.23 4.78
N ASP A 125 -11.76 7.89 3.49
CA ASP A 125 -12.44 6.66 3.06
C ASP A 125 -11.40 5.60 2.64
N PRO A 126 -11.22 4.52 3.41
CA PRO A 126 -10.34 3.41 3.03
C PRO A 126 -10.81 2.64 1.80
N SER A 127 -12.05 2.82 1.35
CA SER A 127 -12.60 2.15 0.17
C SER A 127 -12.00 2.68 -1.13
N ASP A 128 -11.48 3.91 -1.14
CA ASP A 128 -10.88 4.56 -2.32
C ASP A 128 -9.44 4.09 -2.63
N TRP A 129 -8.98 3.02 -1.97
CA TRP A 129 -7.68 2.42 -2.22
C TRP A 129 -7.46 2.15 -3.72
N PRO A 130 -6.28 2.48 -4.30
CA PRO A 130 -5.05 2.98 -3.64
C PRO A 130 -4.92 4.51 -3.63
N PHE A 131 -5.99 5.24 -3.96
CA PHE A 131 -6.00 6.70 -4.05
C PHE A 131 -6.56 7.34 -2.78
N ASP A 132 -6.55 6.58 -1.69
CA ASP A 132 -7.06 6.96 -0.38
C ASP A 132 -6.28 8.15 0.19
N ARG A 133 -7.04 9.12 0.72
CA ARG A 133 -6.54 10.34 1.36
C ARG A 133 -7.17 10.48 2.73
N TYR A 134 -6.34 10.84 3.70
CA TYR A 134 -6.74 11.04 5.08
C TYR A 134 -6.35 12.44 5.54
N HIS A 135 -7.21 13.04 6.35
CA HIS A 135 -6.98 14.36 6.92
C HIS A 135 -7.25 14.32 8.43
N SER A 136 -6.38 14.95 9.21
CA SER A 136 -6.61 15.14 10.63
C SER A 136 -7.57 16.31 10.88
N GLY A 137 -8.22 16.30 12.04
CA GLY A 137 -8.79 17.53 12.61
C GLY A 137 -7.70 18.57 12.94
N PRO A 138 -8.08 19.79 13.36
CA PRO A 138 -7.13 20.75 13.91
C PRO A 138 -6.39 20.15 15.10
N ILE A 139 -5.07 20.13 15.03
CA ILE A 139 -4.18 19.67 16.10
C ILE A 139 -3.48 20.88 16.70
N THR A 140 -3.48 20.95 18.02
CA THR A 140 -2.77 21.99 18.74
C THR A 140 -2.05 21.41 19.95
N VAL A 141 -0.93 22.03 20.32
CA VAL A 141 -0.09 21.59 21.42
C VAL A 141 0.00 22.72 22.44
N ASP A 142 -0.39 22.41 23.66
CA ASP A 142 -0.34 23.32 24.79
C ASP A 142 0.61 22.77 25.86
N LEU A 143 1.35 23.68 26.47
CA LEU A 143 2.32 23.40 27.51
C LEU A 143 1.89 24.13 28.79
N VAL A 144 1.84 23.41 29.90
CA VAL A 144 1.53 23.95 31.22
C VAL A 144 2.71 23.66 32.14
N ARG A 145 3.20 24.69 32.82
CA ARG A 145 4.40 24.65 33.66
C ARG A 145 4.05 24.94 35.12
N GLY A 146 4.61 24.15 36.03
CA GLY A 146 4.35 24.20 37.46
C GLY A 146 2.86 24.18 37.78
N GLY A 147 2.46 25.04 38.71
CA GLY A 147 1.06 25.28 39.07
C GLY A 147 0.32 26.30 38.20
N ALA A 148 0.90 26.73 37.07
CA ALA A 148 0.28 27.72 36.20
C ALA A 148 -1.06 27.18 35.67
N GLN A 149 -2.10 28.01 35.73
CA GLN A 149 -3.44 27.64 35.26
C GLN A 149 -3.66 27.94 33.78
N VAL A 150 -2.75 28.71 33.15
CA VAL A 150 -2.88 29.14 31.75
C VAL A 150 -1.97 28.27 30.87
N PRO A 151 -2.53 27.46 29.96
CA PRO A 151 -1.74 26.74 28.97
C PRO A 151 -1.12 27.71 27.97
N GLU A 152 0.17 27.54 27.69
CA GLU A 152 0.88 28.24 26.63
C GLU A 152 0.86 27.38 25.37
N ARG A 153 0.33 27.92 24.29
CA ARG A 153 0.36 27.27 22.97
C ARG A 153 1.78 27.30 22.44
N VAL A 154 2.30 26.14 22.04
CA VAL A 154 3.66 26.00 21.49
C VAL A 154 3.63 25.42 20.08
N ALA A 155 4.62 25.80 19.27
CA ALA A 155 4.80 25.20 17.95
C ALA A 155 5.39 23.79 18.10
N ALA A 156 5.01 22.89 17.19
CA ALA A 156 5.45 21.49 17.23
C ALA A 156 6.14 21.11 15.92
N THR A 157 7.30 20.47 16.04
CA THR A 157 8.05 19.91 14.92
C THR A 157 7.42 18.57 14.56
N PHE A 158 7.07 18.35 13.30
CA PHE A 158 6.48 17.09 12.85
C PHE A 158 7.49 16.30 12.02
N VAL A 159 7.64 15.02 12.33
CA VAL A 159 8.53 14.10 11.62
C VAL A 159 7.68 12.98 11.02
N ASP A 160 7.77 12.81 9.70
CA ASP A 160 7.12 11.69 9.03
C ASP A 160 7.98 10.43 9.20
N ARG A 161 7.43 9.42 9.88
CA ARG A 161 7.99 8.07 9.98
C ARG A 161 6.97 7.01 9.58
N VAL A 162 5.87 7.39 8.93
CA VAL A 162 4.77 6.48 8.62
C VAL A 162 5.14 5.64 7.39
N PRO A 163 5.41 4.33 7.52
CA PRO A 163 5.93 3.55 6.41
C PRO A 163 4.92 3.44 5.26
N GLY A 164 5.35 3.75 4.04
CA GLY A 164 4.51 3.62 2.85
C GLY A 164 3.47 4.73 2.67
N TRP A 165 3.48 5.74 3.53
CA TRP A 165 2.65 6.93 3.43
C TRP A 165 3.53 8.16 3.21
N ARG A 166 2.89 9.24 2.77
CA ARG A 166 3.49 10.56 2.65
C ARG A 166 2.62 11.53 3.44
N VAL A 167 3.25 12.17 4.41
CA VAL A 167 2.61 13.19 5.23
C VAL A 167 2.89 14.58 4.69
N GLU A 168 1.83 15.38 4.58
CA GLU A 168 1.89 16.79 4.21
C GLU A 168 1.20 17.64 5.27
N ILE A 169 1.89 18.67 5.75
CA ILE A 169 1.36 19.65 6.69
C ILE A 169 1.52 21.02 6.03
N PRO A 170 0.42 21.71 5.69
CA PRO A 170 0.50 23.05 5.13
C PRO A 170 1.23 23.99 6.10
N PRO A 171 2.15 24.84 5.61
CA PRO A 171 2.82 25.82 6.45
C PRO A 171 1.79 26.83 6.99
N PRO A 172 2.01 27.40 8.19
CA PRO A 172 1.12 28.40 8.75
C PRO A 172 1.03 29.64 7.85
N ALA A 173 -0.13 30.30 7.81
CA ALA A 173 -0.36 31.45 6.91
C ALA A 173 0.54 32.65 7.23
N LYS A 174 1.05 32.74 8.46
CA LYS A 174 2.02 33.74 8.91
C LYS A 174 3.15 33.05 9.68
N ALA A 175 4.39 33.46 9.41
CA ALA A 175 5.55 33.01 10.17
C ALA A 175 5.38 33.38 11.66
N GLY A 176 5.51 32.39 12.54
CA GLY A 176 5.32 32.55 13.99
C GLY A 176 3.86 32.53 14.46
N ALA A 177 2.87 32.33 13.58
CA ALA A 177 1.49 32.13 14.00
C ALA A 177 1.28 30.70 14.52
N LEU A 178 0.70 30.59 15.71
CA LEU A 178 0.35 29.33 16.36
C LEU A 178 -1.02 28.82 15.89
N GLU A 179 -1.17 28.67 14.57
CA GLU A 179 -2.39 28.14 13.95
C GLU A 179 -2.52 26.62 14.20
N PRO A 180 -3.74 26.08 14.28
CA PRO A 180 -3.94 24.64 14.37
C PRO A 180 -3.37 23.90 13.16
N TYR A 181 -2.52 22.91 13.42
CA TYR A 181 -1.96 22.06 12.38
C TYR A 181 -3.03 21.16 11.78
N ARG A 182 -2.96 20.93 10.47
CA ARG A 182 -3.78 19.94 9.77
C ARG A 182 -2.85 19.02 9.00
N ILE A 183 -2.91 17.74 9.33
CA ILE A 183 -2.10 16.70 8.71
C ILE A 183 -2.90 16.10 7.58
N THR A 184 -2.31 16.02 6.39
CA THR A 184 -2.84 15.27 5.25
C THR A 184 -1.93 14.10 4.97
N VAL A 185 -2.50 12.90 4.87
CA VAL A 185 -1.75 11.66 4.66
C VAL A 185 -2.29 10.97 3.41
N HIS A 186 -1.40 10.56 2.52
CA HIS A 186 -1.73 9.85 1.30
C HIS A 186 -0.66 8.81 0.98
N ARG A 187 -0.97 7.83 0.12
CA ARG A 187 -0.03 6.76 -0.20
C ARG A 187 1.25 7.31 -0.82
N SER A 188 2.39 6.81 -0.33
CA SER A 188 3.68 7.14 -0.93
C SER A 188 3.73 6.61 -2.38
N PRO A 189 4.45 7.27 -3.30
CA PRO A 189 4.53 6.78 -4.67
C PRO A 189 5.21 5.41 -4.78
N SER A 190 6.11 5.07 -3.86
CA SER A 190 6.69 3.72 -3.76
C SER A 190 5.64 2.65 -3.48
N THR A 191 4.71 2.93 -2.57
CA THR A 191 3.58 2.04 -2.28
C THR A 191 2.68 1.89 -3.50
N ALA A 192 2.41 2.98 -4.22
CA ALA A 192 1.62 2.96 -5.44
C ALA A 192 2.28 2.12 -6.55
N VAL A 193 3.60 2.23 -6.73
CA VAL A 193 4.34 1.41 -7.70
C VAL A 193 4.27 -0.06 -7.33
N PHE A 194 4.51 -0.41 -6.07
CA PHE A 194 4.41 -1.79 -5.59
C PHE A 194 3.01 -2.38 -5.83
N ALA A 195 1.96 -1.64 -5.46
CA ALA A 195 0.57 -2.01 -5.74
C ALA A 195 0.30 -2.22 -7.23
N SER A 196 0.81 -1.32 -8.09
CA SER A 196 0.62 -1.42 -9.54
C SER A 196 1.24 -2.69 -10.14
N VAL A 197 2.40 -3.14 -9.62
CA VAL A 197 3.05 -4.38 -10.08
C VAL A 197 2.18 -5.59 -9.77
N ILE A 198 1.60 -5.67 -8.58
CA ILE A 198 0.68 -6.76 -8.21
C ILE A 198 -0.54 -6.77 -9.14
N VAL A 199 -1.14 -5.61 -9.40
CA VAL A 199 -2.27 -5.46 -10.34
C VAL A 199 -1.89 -5.95 -11.75
N VAL A 200 -0.73 -5.56 -12.27
CA VAL A 200 -0.24 -6.00 -13.58
C VAL A 200 -0.05 -7.52 -13.61
N VAL A 201 0.50 -8.12 -12.55
CA VAL A 201 0.65 -9.58 -12.45
C VAL A 201 -0.71 -10.28 -12.48
N MET A 202 -1.69 -9.78 -11.71
CA MET A 202 -3.05 -10.35 -11.70
C MET A 202 -3.71 -10.29 -13.08
N ILE A 203 -3.62 -9.14 -13.76
CA ILE A 203 -4.15 -8.97 -15.12
C ILE A 203 -3.41 -9.88 -16.11
N ALA A 204 -2.08 -10.00 -15.99
CA ALA A 204 -1.30 -10.88 -16.84
C ALA A 204 -1.68 -12.35 -16.67
N LEU A 205 -1.89 -12.82 -15.42
CA LEU A 205 -2.36 -14.18 -15.15
C LEU A 205 -3.72 -14.46 -15.81
N ALA A 206 -4.70 -13.54 -15.64
CA ALA A 206 -5.99 -13.65 -16.30
C ALA A 206 -5.88 -13.64 -17.83
N GLY A 207 -5.09 -12.71 -18.38
CA GLY A 207 -4.89 -12.57 -19.81
C GLY A 207 -4.21 -13.79 -20.44
N ILE A 208 -3.18 -14.33 -19.80
CA ILE A 208 -2.48 -15.55 -20.25
C ILE A 208 -3.44 -16.74 -20.19
N GLY A 209 -4.18 -16.89 -19.09
CA GLY A 209 -5.20 -17.95 -18.96
C GLY A 209 -6.23 -17.88 -20.09
N LEU A 210 -6.82 -16.71 -20.32
CA LEU A 210 -7.79 -16.51 -21.39
C LEU A 210 -7.18 -16.77 -22.78
N PHE A 211 -5.95 -16.31 -23.02
CA PHE A 211 -5.25 -16.55 -24.28
C PHE A 211 -5.06 -18.04 -24.56
N VAL A 212 -4.61 -18.81 -23.57
CA VAL A 212 -4.43 -20.27 -23.69
C VAL A 212 -5.77 -20.96 -23.93
N ALA A 213 -6.83 -20.55 -23.21
CA ALA A 213 -8.18 -21.09 -23.41
C ALA A 213 -8.69 -20.85 -24.84
N ILE A 214 -8.55 -19.62 -25.36
CA ILE A 214 -8.96 -19.26 -26.72
C ILE A 214 -8.18 -20.05 -27.77
N GLN A 215 -6.87 -20.21 -27.60
CA GLN A 215 -6.04 -20.95 -28.56
C GLN A 215 -6.38 -22.45 -28.58
N THR A 216 -6.75 -23.01 -27.43
CA THR A 216 -7.25 -24.39 -27.34
C THR A 216 -8.62 -24.51 -28.02
N ALA A 217 -9.52 -23.55 -27.80
CA ALA A 217 -10.84 -23.52 -28.45
C ALA A 217 -10.78 -23.44 -29.98
N ARG A 218 -9.76 -22.76 -30.52
CA ARG A 218 -9.48 -22.64 -31.95
C ARG A 218 -8.78 -23.86 -32.57
N ASN A 219 -8.69 -24.99 -31.85
CA ASN A 219 -7.99 -26.21 -32.28
C ASN A 219 -6.51 -26.01 -32.66
N ARG A 220 -5.87 -24.92 -32.23
CA ARG A 220 -4.45 -24.68 -32.54
C ARG A 220 -3.49 -25.43 -31.61
N ARG A 221 -3.99 -25.90 -30.47
CA ARG A 221 -3.25 -26.71 -29.49
C ARG A 221 -4.13 -27.85 -29.00
N LYS A 222 -3.51 -29.00 -28.72
CA LYS A 222 -4.21 -30.18 -28.18
C LYS A 222 -4.61 -29.93 -26.73
N PHE A 223 -5.79 -30.42 -26.35
CA PHE A 223 -6.23 -30.44 -24.97
C PHE A 223 -5.27 -31.29 -24.11
N GLN A 224 -4.91 -30.77 -22.94
CA GLN A 224 -4.09 -31.46 -21.94
C GLN A 224 -4.82 -31.43 -20.59
N PRO A 225 -5.21 -32.60 -20.02
CA PRO A 225 -5.88 -32.67 -18.72
C PRO A 225 -5.19 -31.89 -17.58
N PRO A 226 -3.84 -31.84 -17.49
CA PRO A 226 -3.14 -31.06 -16.46
C PRO A 226 -3.39 -29.55 -16.49
N MET A 227 -3.92 -28.98 -17.58
CA MET A 227 -4.19 -27.54 -17.63
C MET A 227 -5.39 -27.13 -16.77
N THR A 228 -6.32 -28.04 -16.50
CA THR A 228 -7.48 -27.75 -15.64
C THR A 228 -7.04 -27.48 -14.20
N THR A 229 -6.05 -28.22 -13.70
CA THR A 229 -5.47 -27.96 -12.37
C THR A 229 -4.68 -26.65 -12.33
N TRP A 230 -4.04 -26.26 -13.44
CA TRP A 230 -3.35 -24.98 -13.56
C TRP A 230 -4.31 -23.77 -13.49
N TYR A 231 -5.45 -23.81 -14.19
CA TYR A 231 -6.47 -22.75 -14.05
C TYR A 231 -7.05 -22.68 -12.63
N ALA A 232 -7.26 -23.84 -11.98
CA ALA A 232 -7.71 -23.87 -10.59
C ALA A 232 -6.68 -23.21 -9.67
N ALA A 233 -5.39 -23.53 -9.84
CA ALA A 233 -4.31 -22.91 -9.08
C ALA A 233 -4.26 -21.38 -9.28
N MET A 234 -4.46 -20.88 -10.50
CA MET A 234 -4.54 -19.44 -10.77
C MET A 234 -5.71 -18.78 -10.02
N LEU A 235 -6.90 -19.39 -10.03
CA LEU A 235 -8.07 -18.88 -9.29
C LEU A 235 -7.79 -18.80 -7.79
N PHE A 236 -7.15 -19.82 -7.21
CA PHE A 236 -6.78 -19.81 -5.79
C PHE A 236 -5.65 -18.82 -5.48
N ALA A 237 -4.75 -18.54 -6.42
CA ALA A 237 -3.65 -17.58 -6.24
C ALA A 237 -4.11 -16.12 -6.22
N VAL A 238 -5.29 -15.80 -6.76
CA VAL A 238 -5.83 -14.43 -6.80
C VAL A 238 -6.01 -13.85 -5.40
N MET A 239 -6.50 -14.64 -4.45
CA MET A 239 -6.79 -14.14 -3.09
C MET A 239 -5.51 -13.80 -2.30
N PRO A 240 -4.47 -14.67 -2.25
CA PRO A 240 -3.18 -14.29 -1.70
C PRO A 240 -2.56 -13.05 -2.35
N LEU A 241 -2.66 -12.89 -3.68
CA LEU A 241 -2.17 -11.70 -4.38
C LEU A 241 -2.92 -10.43 -3.96
N ARG A 242 -4.24 -10.49 -3.84
CA ARG A 242 -5.07 -9.39 -3.34
C ARG A 242 -4.71 -9.02 -1.90
N ASN A 243 -4.43 -10.01 -1.05
CA ASN A 243 -4.03 -9.75 0.34
C ASN A 243 -2.56 -9.31 0.48
N ALA A 244 -1.77 -9.37 -0.59
CA ALA A 244 -0.42 -8.81 -0.62
C ALA A 244 -0.42 -7.29 -0.90
N PHE A 245 -1.59 -6.68 -1.13
CA PHE A 245 -1.68 -5.23 -1.25
C PHE A 245 -1.25 -4.53 0.06
N PRO A 246 -0.52 -3.40 -0.03
CA PRO A 246 -0.14 -2.59 1.11
C PRO A 246 -1.32 -2.27 2.04
N ASP A 247 -1.12 -2.51 3.33
CA ASP A 247 -2.10 -2.38 4.41
C ASP A 247 -3.40 -3.20 4.23
N SER A 248 -3.45 -4.12 3.25
CA SER A 248 -4.59 -5.00 2.96
C SER A 248 -5.94 -4.26 2.98
N PRO A 249 -6.36 -3.62 1.86
CA PRO A 249 -7.56 -2.79 1.84
C PRO A 249 -8.83 -3.55 2.27
N PRO A 250 -9.88 -2.83 2.73
CA PRO A 250 -11.14 -3.47 3.09
C PRO A 250 -11.71 -4.24 1.91
N ILE A 251 -12.39 -5.34 2.22
CA ILE A 251 -13.15 -6.07 1.21
C ILE A 251 -14.22 -5.13 0.64
N GLY A 252 -14.26 -5.00 -0.69
CA GLY A 252 -15.17 -4.08 -1.37
C GLY A 252 -14.55 -2.71 -1.68
N SER A 253 -13.25 -2.55 -1.46
CA SER A 253 -12.49 -1.41 -1.97
C SER A 253 -12.61 -1.26 -3.50
N TRP A 254 -12.37 -0.05 -3.99
CA TRP A 254 -12.46 0.29 -5.42
C TRP A 254 -11.66 -0.66 -6.31
N ILE A 255 -10.47 -1.07 -5.89
CA ILE A 255 -9.64 -2.02 -6.64
C ILE A 255 -10.26 -3.43 -6.72
N ASP A 256 -10.95 -3.86 -5.66
CA ASP A 256 -11.59 -5.18 -5.64
C ASP A 256 -12.68 -5.24 -6.71
N VAL A 257 -13.47 -4.18 -6.84
CA VAL A 257 -14.57 -4.08 -7.80
C VAL A 257 -14.08 -3.88 -9.23
N THR A 258 -13.05 -3.04 -9.43
CA THR A 258 -12.60 -2.65 -10.77
C THR A 258 -11.60 -3.60 -11.40
N VAL A 259 -10.81 -4.32 -10.59
CA VAL A 259 -9.74 -5.19 -11.10
C VAL A 259 -9.90 -6.62 -10.60
N VAL A 260 -9.91 -6.83 -9.27
CA VAL A 260 -9.83 -8.20 -8.70
C VAL A 260 -11.03 -9.05 -9.15
N LEU A 261 -12.24 -8.50 -9.07
CA LEU A 261 -13.46 -9.16 -9.53
C LEU A 261 -13.36 -9.55 -11.00
N TRP A 262 -12.90 -8.66 -11.87
CA TRP A 262 -12.76 -8.93 -13.30
C TRP A 262 -11.69 -9.95 -13.61
N VAL A 263 -10.57 -9.95 -12.87
CA VAL A 263 -9.54 -10.99 -12.95
C VAL A 263 -10.14 -12.37 -12.64
N ILE A 264 -10.94 -12.48 -11.59
CA ILE A 264 -11.64 -13.74 -11.22
C ILE A 264 -12.62 -14.13 -12.32
N VAL A 265 -13.47 -13.21 -12.78
CA VAL A 265 -14.46 -13.47 -13.84
C VAL A 265 -13.77 -13.96 -15.11
N LEU A 266 -12.69 -13.32 -15.55
CA LEU A 266 -11.94 -13.72 -16.74
C LEU A 266 -11.30 -15.10 -16.59
N LEU A 267 -10.76 -15.42 -15.41
CA LEU A 267 -10.21 -16.75 -15.12
C LEU A 267 -11.31 -17.83 -15.10
N VAL A 268 -12.48 -17.54 -14.54
CA VAL A 268 -13.63 -18.45 -14.56
C VAL A 268 -14.10 -18.67 -16.00
N ILE A 269 -14.22 -17.60 -16.81
CA ILE A 269 -14.56 -17.72 -18.23
C ILE A 269 -13.52 -18.56 -18.97
N ALA A 270 -12.24 -18.33 -18.74
CA ALA A 270 -11.15 -19.11 -19.34
C ALA A 270 -11.25 -20.60 -18.97
N MET A 271 -11.54 -20.90 -17.70
CA MET A 271 -11.76 -22.25 -17.22
C MET A 271 -12.97 -22.91 -17.92
N LEU A 272 -14.11 -22.22 -17.98
CA LEU A 272 -15.32 -22.73 -18.62
C LEU A 272 -15.12 -22.99 -20.12
N LEU A 273 -14.44 -22.06 -20.81
CA LEU A 273 -14.05 -22.25 -22.22
C LEU A 273 -13.19 -23.50 -22.38
N TYR A 274 -12.21 -23.69 -21.51
CA TYR A 274 -11.32 -24.85 -21.56
C TYR A 274 -12.07 -26.17 -21.32
N ILE A 275 -12.98 -26.21 -20.35
CA ILE A 275 -13.84 -27.38 -20.06
C ILE A 275 -14.81 -27.66 -21.22
N ASN A 276 -15.36 -26.64 -21.86
CA ASN A 276 -16.22 -26.85 -23.03
C ASN A 276 -15.43 -27.44 -24.22
N CYS A 277 -14.17 -27.02 -24.39
CA CYS A 277 -13.29 -27.63 -25.40
C CYS A 277 -13.03 -29.10 -25.11
N TRP A 278 -12.81 -29.46 -23.85
CA TRP A 278 -12.69 -30.85 -23.42
C TRP A 278 -13.92 -31.66 -23.83
N TRP A 279 -15.12 -31.17 -23.51
CA TRP A 279 -16.37 -31.85 -23.87
C TRP A 279 -16.52 -32.01 -25.39
N ARG A 280 -16.06 -31.03 -26.18
CA ARG A 280 -16.10 -31.10 -27.65
C ARG A 280 -15.05 -32.05 -28.23
N HIS A 281 -13.84 -32.06 -27.69
CA HIS A 281 -12.70 -32.84 -28.21
C HIS A 281 -12.71 -34.30 -27.78
N LEU A 282 -13.34 -34.63 -26.65
CA LEU A 282 -13.48 -36.01 -26.15
C LEU A 282 -14.88 -36.58 -26.37
N ARG A 283 -15.65 -36.06 -27.34
CA ARG A 283 -16.83 -36.82 -27.80
C ARG A 283 -16.32 -38.17 -28.30
N PRO A 284 -16.80 -39.31 -27.77
CA PRO A 284 -16.41 -40.61 -28.29
C PRO A 284 -16.82 -40.65 -29.76
N ASP A 285 -15.86 -40.79 -30.66
CA ASP A 285 -16.15 -41.11 -32.04
C ASP A 285 -16.89 -42.45 -32.01
N ASN A 286 -18.15 -42.46 -32.46
CA ASN A 286 -18.87 -43.71 -32.68
C ASN A 286 -17.98 -44.55 -33.60
N GLU A 287 -17.56 -45.71 -33.10
CA GLU A 287 -16.66 -46.66 -33.77
C GLU A 287 -16.95 -46.70 -35.26
N GLN A 288 -16.04 -46.13 -36.05
CA GLN A 288 -16.06 -46.36 -37.48
C GLN A 288 -15.74 -47.86 -37.64
N PRO A 289 -16.66 -48.68 -38.19
CA PRO A 289 -16.47 -50.13 -38.22
C PRO A 289 -15.14 -50.41 -38.91
N ALA A 290 -14.27 -51.18 -38.23
CA ALA A 290 -12.98 -51.57 -38.77
C ALA A 290 -13.16 -52.04 -40.22
N ALA A 291 -12.48 -51.38 -41.16
CA ALA A 291 -12.50 -51.79 -42.55
C ALA A 291 -12.11 -53.29 -42.61
N PRO A 292 -12.90 -54.15 -43.27
CA PRO A 292 -12.62 -55.57 -43.28
C PRO A 292 -11.22 -55.82 -43.82
N ALA A 293 -10.46 -56.67 -43.11
CA ALA A 293 -9.10 -57.03 -43.47
C ALA A 293 -9.08 -57.56 -44.90
N VAL A 294 -8.31 -56.89 -45.78
CA VAL A 294 -8.07 -57.37 -47.14
C VAL A 294 -7.24 -58.65 -47.02
N GLU A 295 -7.88 -59.78 -47.28
CA GLU A 295 -7.25 -61.09 -47.34
C GLU A 295 -6.25 -61.12 -48.52
N PRO A 296 -4.97 -61.47 -48.29
CA PRO A 296 -4.01 -61.53 -49.38
C PRO A 296 -4.37 -62.70 -50.32
N ALA A 297 -4.59 -62.37 -51.59
CA ALA A 297 -4.87 -63.33 -52.65
C ALA A 297 -3.80 -64.45 -52.65
N ARG A 298 -4.26 -65.70 -52.47
CA ARG A 298 -3.45 -66.88 -52.75
C ARG A 298 -3.44 -67.14 -54.26
N SER A 299 -2.23 -67.49 -54.72
CA SER A 299 -1.77 -67.94 -56.06
C SER A 299 -1.78 -66.91 -57.18
#